data_AF-F6PRE7-F1
#
_entry.id   AF-F6PRE7-F1
#
_cell.length_a   1.000
_cell.length_b   1.000
_cell.length_c   1.000
_cell.angle_alpha   90.00
_cell.angle_beta   90.00
_cell.angle_gamma   90.00
#
_symmetry.space_group_name_H-M   'P 1'
#
loop_
_entity.id
_entity.type
_entity.pdbx_description
1 polymer ?
#
loop_
_entity_poly.entity_id
_entity_poly.type
_entity_poly.pdbx_seq_one_letter_code
_entity_poly.pdbx_strand_id
1 'polypeptide(L)'
;MAAHLVKQCTCLLREAARLAPAMAPIGQLRLARVAQKTLTSSATSPSSHFPSSMMKLVENENEKVFTLYPGNHIDQLIKKATRPEELLELLDAGHHLNNNHAALIFIRLSRLPFEKPEDKASLIQDARFQQLLHLLNSQISSVWHGTLSRLLRSLYSLGLPETSKELQSVEQEVRWRMRRLKYRHLALLAESCATLSRKQHSQELLAELLMHLERRWTEIEDGRTLVTIMMKVGHLSESLMNRLEDKCLELVEQFGPDELRKVLVTLAAQSRRSVPLLRAVSYHLVQKPFHLTKGILLDLAYAYGKLNFHQTQVCQRLAADLLSLTPSLTSGEVARCAKSFALLKWLNLPLFEAFAQHFLNRAQDTPLPHLCSMLLAFARLNFHPDQEDQFFSLVHEKLGSELAGLEPALQVDLVWALCVLQQAQEAELQTVLHPKFHTQFLGGKSQKDQNIFQKLLHINATALLEHPEYSGPLLPASAVAPRPSALDRKVTPLQKELQETLKGLLGSADRGSLEVATQYGWVLDAEVLLDSDGQFLPLRDFVAPHLAQPIGSQPPPPGAKRLAFLRWEFPNFNNRSKDLLGRFVLARRHILAAGFLIVDASPRSPRREFTVDPGCSSLPSHLPSISPRE
;
A
#
# COMPACT_ATOMS: atom_id res chain seq x y z
N MET A 1 3.58 -27.68 -20.67
CA MET A 1 2.65 -28.50 -19.86
C MET A 1 1.70 -29.36 -20.70
N ALA A 2 1.08 -28.82 -21.76
CA ALA A 2 0.08 -29.47 -22.64
C ALA A 2 -0.11 -31.00 -22.50
N ALA A 3 0.83 -31.84 -22.96
CA ALA A 3 0.69 -33.30 -22.95
C ALA A 3 0.43 -33.94 -21.56
N HIS A 4 0.91 -33.32 -20.47
CA HIS A 4 0.64 -33.79 -19.11
C HIS A 4 -0.71 -33.29 -18.58
N LEU A 5 -1.13 -32.09 -18.99
CA LEU A 5 -2.44 -31.51 -18.68
C LEU A 5 -3.54 -32.28 -19.44
N VAL A 6 -3.29 -32.67 -20.69
CA VAL A 6 -4.11 -33.63 -21.45
C VAL A 6 -4.21 -34.97 -20.72
N LYS A 7 -3.08 -35.51 -20.23
CA LYS A 7 -3.06 -36.79 -19.51
C LYS A 7 -3.74 -36.72 -18.13
N GLN A 8 -3.63 -35.61 -17.41
CA GLN A 8 -4.32 -35.42 -16.13
C GLN A 8 -5.80 -35.06 -16.30
N CYS A 9 -6.20 -34.28 -17.31
CA CYS A 9 -7.61 -34.17 -17.68
C CYS A 9 -8.17 -35.55 -18.01
N THR A 10 -7.56 -36.32 -18.92
CA THR A 10 -8.07 -37.66 -19.26
C THR A 10 -8.02 -38.69 -18.11
N CYS A 11 -7.21 -38.50 -17.07
CA CYS A 11 -7.31 -39.27 -15.83
C CYS A 11 -8.42 -38.75 -14.90
N LEU A 12 -8.48 -37.46 -14.61
CA LEU A 12 -9.48 -36.84 -13.72
C LEU A 12 -10.90 -36.95 -14.31
N LEU A 13 -11.06 -36.91 -15.64
CA LEU A 13 -12.31 -37.19 -16.35
C LEU A 13 -12.76 -38.65 -16.12
N ARG A 14 -11.82 -39.61 -16.17
CA ARG A 14 -12.09 -41.03 -15.87
C ARG A 14 -12.39 -41.29 -14.40
N GLU A 15 -11.80 -40.53 -13.49
CA GLU A 15 -12.07 -40.62 -12.05
C GLU A 15 -13.41 -39.97 -11.70
N ALA A 16 -13.74 -38.83 -12.32
CA ALA A 16 -15.05 -38.19 -12.22
C ALA A 16 -16.19 -39.08 -12.74
N ALA A 17 -15.97 -39.83 -13.83
CA ALA A 17 -16.93 -40.81 -14.36
C ALA A 17 -17.05 -42.09 -13.49
N ARG A 18 -16.05 -42.39 -12.64
CA ARG A 18 -16.06 -43.56 -11.74
C ARG A 18 -16.67 -43.31 -10.36
N LEU A 19 -16.81 -42.04 -9.96
CA LEU A 19 -17.37 -41.65 -8.67
C LEU A 19 -18.87 -41.32 -8.78
N ALA A 20 -19.68 -42.35 -8.59
CA ALA A 20 -21.13 -42.29 -8.34
C ALA A 20 -21.50 -43.35 -7.28
N PRO A 21 -22.17 -42.93 -6.20
CA PRO A 21 -23.53 -43.44 -5.96
C PRO A 21 -24.52 -42.31 -5.54
N ALA A 22 -25.76 -42.70 -5.20
CA ALA A 22 -26.91 -41.81 -5.05
C ALA A 22 -26.93 -40.94 -3.76
N MET A 23 -27.75 -39.87 -3.78
CA MET A 23 -27.93 -38.92 -2.68
C MET A 23 -29.01 -39.31 -1.66
N ALA A 24 -28.79 -38.89 -0.41
CA ALA A 24 -29.82 -38.56 0.59
C ALA A 24 -29.30 -37.35 1.43
N PRO A 25 -30.18 -36.53 2.06
CA PRO A 25 -29.82 -35.17 2.47
C PRO A 25 -29.50 -34.96 3.98
N ILE A 26 -29.07 -33.73 4.30
CA ILE A 26 -28.90 -33.10 5.63
C ILE A 26 -27.59 -33.44 6.39
N GLY A 27 -26.92 -32.39 6.87
CA GLY A 27 -25.85 -32.48 7.88
C GLY A 27 -24.82 -31.35 7.78
N GLN A 28 -24.79 -30.41 8.75
CA GLN A 28 -23.68 -29.47 8.88
C GLN A 28 -22.39 -30.25 9.22
N LEU A 29 -21.35 -30.12 8.40
CA LEU A 29 -20.05 -30.76 8.63
C LEU A 29 -18.92 -29.74 8.64
N ARG A 30 -18.44 -29.42 9.85
CA ARG A 30 -17.17 -28.71 10.09
C ARG A 30 -16.01 -29.57 9.59
N LEU A 31 -15.63 -29.39 8.33
CA LEU A 31 -14.47 -30.08 7.74
C LEU A 31 -13.16 -29.42 8.18
N ALA A 32 -12.37 -30.16 8.96
CA ALA A 32 -11.11 -29.66 9.48
C ALA A 32 -9.92 -29.92 8.54
N ARG A 33 -8.89 -29.06 8.69
CA ARG A 33 -7.45 -29.36 8.58
C ARG A 33 -6.76 -29.23 7.19
N VAL A 34 -5.46 -28.89 7.26
CA VAL A 34 -4.40 -28.92 6.21
C VAL A 34 -4.52 -27.90 5.05
N ALA A 35 -3.48 -27.09 4.79
CA ALA A 35 -3.58 -25.88 3.93
C ALA A 35 -2.67 -25.88 2.64
N GLN A 36 -3.21 -25.70 1.38
CA GLN A 36 -2.51 -25.86 0.03
C GLN A 36 -2.77 -25.00 -1.36
N LYS A 37 -3.24 -23.70 -1.56
CA LYS A 37 -2.75 -22.33 -1.08
C LYS A 37 -1.77 -21.58 -2.21
N THR A 38 -2.06 -20.50 -3.11
CA THR A 38 -1.22 -20.08 -4.41
C THR A 38 -1.02 -18.58 -5.19
N LEU A 39 -0.05 -17.50 -5.08
CA LEU A 39 0.13 -15.85 -4.97
C LEU A 39 0.86 -14.97 -6.02
N THR A 40 0.43 -13.74 -6.42
CA THR A 40 0.14 -12.49 -5.69
C THR A 40 -1.00 -11.47 -6.04
N SER A 41 -1.35 -11.22 -7.31
CA SER A 41 -2.23 -10.14 -7.84
C SER A 41 -3.51 -9.82 -7.03
N SER A 42 -3.97 -8.58 -6.85
CA SER A 42 -3.36 -7.24 -6.98
C SER A 42 -4.38 -6.24 -6.40
N ALA A 43 -4.00 -5.41 -5.43
CA ALA A 43 -4.91 -4.44 -4.82
C ALA A 43 -4.19 -3.12 -4.52
N THR A 44 -4.81 -2.02 -4.95
CA THR A 44 -4.35 -0.64 -4.79
C THR A 44 -4.54 -0.14 -3.36
N SER A 45 -3.76 0.88 -2.95
CA SER A 45 -3.81 1.45 -1.61
C SER A 45 -4.41 2.87 -1.63
N PRO A 46 -5.22 3.26 -0.64
CA PRO A 46 -5.49 4.67 -0.34
C PRO A 46 -4.24 5.40 0.15
N SER A 47 -4.29 6.73 0.10
CA SER A 47 -3.19 7.64 0.46
C SER A 47 -2.74 7.51 1.93
N SER A 48 -1.43 7.61 2.13
CA SER A 48 -0.78 7.69 3.44
C SER A 48 -0.27 9.12 3.66
N HIS A 49 -0.81 9.84 4.65
CA HIS A 49 -0.28 11.15 5.04
C HIS A 49 1.13 10.99 5.64
N PHE A 50 2.02 11.92 5.29
CA PHE A 50 3.35 12.01 5.89
C PHE A 50 3.25 12.39 7.38
N PRO A 51 3.99 11.75 8.28
CA PRO A 51 4.11 12.22 9.66
C PRO A 51 4.87 13.56 9.70
N SER A 52 4.16 14.67 9.95
CA SER A 52 4.74 16.02 10.06
C SER A 52 5.86 16.13 11.10
N SER A 53 5.85 15.24 12.11
CA SER A 53 6.91 15.06 13.10
C SER A 53 8.30 14.84 12.46
N MET A 54 8.41 14.11 11.34
CA MET A 54 9.70 13.88 10.68
C MET A 54 10.28 15.14 10.02
N MET A 55 9.45 16.10 9.57
CA MET A 55 9.97 17.39 9.10
C MET A 55 10.58 18.19 10.26
N LYS A 56 9.85 18.31 11.39
CA LYS A 56 10.30 19.04 12.57
C LYS A 56 11.60 18.49 13.17
N LEU A 57 11.78 17.16 13.17
CA LEU A 57 13.03 16.54 13.63
C LEU A 57 14.22 16.92 12.74
N VAL A 58 14.07 16.96 11.42
CA VAL A 58 15.16 17.34 10.49
C VAL A 58 15.48 18.85 10.59
N GLU A 59 14.49 19.70 10.88
CA GLU A 59 14.74 21.12 11.17
C GLU A 59 15.58 21.31 12.45
N ASN A 60 15.35 20.48 13.48
CA ASN A 60 16.16 20.49 14.70
C ASN A 60 17.56 19.84 14.51
N GLU A 61 17.69 18.78 13.70
CA GLU A 61 19.00 18.20 13.34
C GLU A 61 19.88 19.23 12.59
N ASN A 62 19.27 20.09 11.77
CA ASN A 62 19.96 21.13 11.00
C ASN A 62 20.57 22.27 11.86
N GLU A 63 20.22 22.42 13.14
CA GLU A 63 20.78 23.50 13.97
C GLU A 63 22.06 23.09 14.72
N LYS A 64 22.17 21.82 15.14
CA LYS A 64 23.30 21.32 15.95
C LYS A 64 24.64 21.21 15.20
N VAL A 65 24.64 21.33 13.87
CA VAL A 65 25.81 21.08 13.01
C VAL A 65 26.51 22.38 12.55
N PHE A 66 25.92 23.56 12.77
CA PHE A 66 26.32 24.81 12.08
C PHE A 66 26.81 25.95 13.00
N THR A 67 27.12 25.67 14.27
CA THR A 67 27.59 26.67 15.25
C THR A 67 29.10 26.61 15.49
N LEU A 68 29.90 27.14 14.56
CA LEU A 68 31.35 27.32 14.72
C LEU A 68 31.82 28.62 14.03
N TYR A 69 31.86 29.72 14.78
CA TYR A 69 32.83 30.83 14.72
C TYR A 69 32.53 31.81 15.89
N PRO A 70 33.54 32.43 16.52
CA PRO A 70 33.33 33.43 17.57
C PRO A 70 32.74 34.71 16.95
N GLY A 71 31.55 35.10 17.39
CA GLY A 71 30.84 36.28 16.88
C GLY A 71 31.11 37.54 17.70
N ASN A 72 31.10 38.68 17.01
CA ASN A 72 31.23 40.00 17.63
C ASN A 72 30.04 40.29 18.56
N HIS A 73 30.15 41.35 19.37
CA HIS A 73 29.08 41.75 20.31
C HIS A 73 27.71 41.89 19.61
N ILE A 74 27.68 42.50 18.43
CA ILE A 74 26.48 42.67 17.59
C ILE A 74 25.88 41.32 17.15
N ASP A 75 26.70 40.31 16.80
CA ASP A 75 26.21 38.97 16.46
C ASP A 75 25.51 38.29 17.65
N GLN A 76 25.91 38.62 18.88
CA GLN A 76 25.27 38.09 20.09
C GLN A 76 23.95 38.79 20.39
N LEU A 77 23.86 40.11 20.15
CA LEU A 77 22.61 40.87 20.26
C LEU A 77 21.56 40.34 19.25
N ILE A 78 21.93 40.22 17.97
CA ILE A 78 21.04 39.69 16.91
C ILE A 78 20.57 38.26 17.22
N LYS A 79 21.40 37.42 17.85
CA LYS A 79 21.02 36.06 18.27
C LYS A 79 20.11 36.03 19.49
N LYS A 80 20.27 36.99 20.42
CA LYS A 80 19.49 37.07 21.67
C LYS A 80 18.13 37.73 21.49
N ALA A 81 18.00 38.69 20.58
CA ALA A 81 16.75 39.42 20.34
C ALA A 81 15.57 38.48 20.10
N THR A 82 14.46 38.76 20.78
CA THR A 82 13.21 37.99 20.83
C THR A 82 12.06 38.67 20.10
N ARG A 83 12.14 39.99 19.89
CA ARG A 83 11.09 40.78 19.24
C ARG A 83 11.56 41.39 17.91
N PRO A 84 10.65 41.69 16.95
CA PRO A 84 11.03 42.39 15.72
C PRO A 84 11.59 43.80 15.98
N GLU A 85 11.07 44.50 16.98
CA GLU A 85 11.45 45.88 17.30
C GLU A 85 12.89 45.96 17.82
N GLU A 86 13.28 45.04 18.72
CA GLU A 86 14.65 44.85 19.24
C GLU A 86 15.69 44.63 18.13
N LEU A 87 15.27 44.17 16.94
CA LEU A 87 16.14 43.94 15.78
C LEU A 87 16.21 45.14 14.83
N LEU A 88 15.19 46.00 14.82
CA LEU A 88 15.14 47.22 14.03
C LEU A 88 15.78 48.40 14.77
N GLU A 89 15.64 48.47 16.11
CA GLU A 89 16.32 49.45 16.97
C GLU A 89 17.86 49.38 16.88
N LEU A 90 18.43 48.26 16.40
CA LEU A 90 19.86 48.13 16.10
C LEU A 90 20.33 49.04 14.95
N LEU A 91 19.42 49.55 14.11
CA LEU A 91 19.69 50.62 13.13
C LEU A 91 19.77 51.98 13.83
N ASP A 92 18.80 52.24 14.71
CA ASP A 92 18.60 53.51 15.41
C ASP A 92 19.72 53.76 16.47
N ALA A 93 20.27 52.69 17.05
CA ALA A 93 21.31 52.71 18.08
C ALA A 93 22.73 53.16 17.61
N GLY A 94 22.86 53.74 16.42
CA GLY A 94 24.11 54.32 15.92
C GLY A 94 25.23 53.31 15.64
N HIS A 95 24.91 52.03 15.50
CA HIS A 95 25.89 50.98 15.21
C HIS A 95 26.23 50.91 13.71
N HIS A 96 27.51 50.79 13.36
CA HIS A 96 27.94 50.54 11.98
C HIS A 96 27.59 49.11 11.53
N LEU A 97 26.36 48.92 11.05
CA LEU A 97 25.88 47.64 10.52
C LEU A 97 26.49 47.36 9.14
N ASN A 98 27.26 46.26 9.05
CA ASN A 98 27.71 45.67 7.79
C ASN A 98 26.54 44.92 7.11
N ASN A 99 26.56 44.78 5.80
CA ASN A 99 25.57 44.02 5.02
C ASN A 99 25.39 42.57 5.53
N ASN A 100 26.44 41.97 6.11
CA ASN A 100 26.34 40.67 6.78
C ASN A 100 25.54 40.73 8.09
N HIS A 101 25.62 41.82 8.88
CA HIS A 101 24.76 42.02 10.05
C HIS A 101 23.30 42.24 9.62
N ALA A 102 23.05 43.05 8.58
CA ALA A 102 21.71 43.24 8.01
C ALA A 102 21.11 41.91 7.50
N ALA A 103 21.90 41.09 6.79
CA ALA A 103 21.46 39.77 6.38
C ALA A 103 21.17 38.84 7.57
N LEU A 104 21.95 38.92 8.66
CA LEU A 104 21.67 38.18 9.90
C LEU A 104 20.40 38.68 10.62
N ILE A 105 20.09 39.98 10.57
CA ILE A 105 18.85 40.57 11.09
C ILE A 105 17.65 40.02 10.31
N PHE A 106 17.65 40.03 8.97
CA PHE A 106 16.59 39.37 8.18
C PHE A 106 16.45 37.88 8.50
N ILE A 107 17.57 37.17 8.69
CA ILE A 107 17.55 35.75 9.08
C ILE A 107 16.92 35.56 10.46
N ARG A 108 17.14 36.46 11.43
CA ARG A 108 16.46 36.41 12.74
C ARG A 108 14.98 36.81 12.64
N LEU A 109 14.65 37.90 11.97
CA LEU A 109 13.27 38.36 11.75
C LEU A 109 12.39 37.26 11.15
N SER A 110 12.87 36.57 10.11
CA SER A 110 12.15 35.45 9.47
C SER A 110 11.90 34.22 10.37
N ARG A 111 12.54 34.16 11.54
CA ARG A 111 12.43 33.06 12.53
C ARG A 111 11.58 33.44 13.75
N LEU A 112 11.19 34.71 13.89
CA LEU A 112 10.30 35.11 14.98
C LEU A 112 8.87 34.63 14.69
N PRO A 113 8.10 34.23 15.72
CA PRO A 113 6.71 33.82 15.55
C PRO A 113 5.84 35.07 15.28
N PHE A 114 5.29 35.14 14.07
CA PHE A 114 4.20 36.08 13.74
C PHE A 114 2.88 35.34 13.94
N GLU A 115 1.98 35.87 14.77
CA GLU A 115 0.70 35.22 15.07
C GLU A 115 -0.30 35.41 13.92
N LYS A 116 -0.18 36.49 13.15
CA LYS A 116 -1.00 36.79 11.98
C LYS A 116 -0.16 37.11 10.73
N PRO A 117 -0.72 36.92 9.52
CA PRO A 117 -0.09 37.41 8.29
C PRO A 117 -0.10 38.95 8.20
N GLU A 118 -1.02 39.61 8.91
CA GLU A 118 -1.13 41.07 9.01
C GLU A 118 0.13 41.69 9.65
N ASP A 119 0.67 41.05 10.69
CA ASP A 119 1.90 41.46 11.39
C ASP A 119 3.14 41.44 10.47
N LYS A 120 3.14 40.60 9.42
CA LYS A 120 4.18 40.60 8.38
C LYS A 120 3.99 41.74 7.38
N ALA A 121 2.74 42.07 7.06
CA ALA A 121 2.43 43.15 6.12
C ALA A 121 2.79 44.53 6.72
N SER A 122 2.55 44.73 8.02
CA SER A 122 3.00 45.94 8.73
C SER A 122 4.53 46.00 8.87
N LEU A 123 5.21 44.88 9.18
CA LEU A 123 6.67 44.83 9.24
C LEU A 123 7.33 45.22 7.89
N ILE A 124 6.78 44.76 6.76
CA ILE A 124 7.27 45.13 5.42
C ILE A 124 7.08 46.63 5.13
N GLN A 125 6.15 47.30 5.81
CA GLN A 125 5.87 48.74 5.66
C GLN A 125 6.68 49.62 6.64
N ASP A 126 7.41 49.06 7.61
CA ASP A 126 8.28 49.85 8.51
C ASP A 126 9.44 50.50 7.71
N ALA A 127 9.61 51.81 7.87
CA ALA A 127 10.67 52.57 7.22
C ALA A 127 12.08 52.04 7.54
N ARG A 128 12.30 51.50 8.74
CA ARG A 128 13.57 50.88 9.19
C ARG A 128 13.83 49.56 8.49
N PHE A 129 12.77 48.77 8.26
CA PHE A 129 12.85 47.54 7.46
C PHE A 129 13.21 47.86 6.01
N GLN A 130 12.65 48.93 5.43
CA GLN A 130 13.00 49.44 4.09
C GLN A 130 14.43 50.01 4.02
N GLN A 131 14.91 50.70 5.06
CA GLN A 131 16.31 51.14 5.16
C GLN A 131 17.28 49.95 5.23
N LEU A 132 16.94 48.90 5.98
CA LEU A 132 17.76 47.69 6.09
C LEU A 132 17.78 46.88 4.77
N LEU A 133 16.67 46.88 4.03
CA LEU A 133 16.59 46.39 2.65
C LEU A 133 17.52 47.19 1.70
N HIS A 134 17.51 48.53 1.76
CA HIS A 134 18.37 49.38 0.94
C HIS A 134 19.86 49.22 1.30
N LEU A 135 20.18 49.11 2.60
CA LEU A 135 21.55 48.87 3.08
C LEU A 135 22.06 47.54 2.52
N LEU A 136 21.27 46.45 2.65
CA LEU A 136 21.57 45.16 2.05
C LEU A 136 21.82 45.26 0.53
N ASN A 137 20.95 45.96 -0.20
CA ASN A 137 21.02 46.09 -1.65
C ASN A 137 22.29 46.82 -2.12
N SER A 138 22.79 47.78 -1.34
CA SER A 138 23.96 48.61 -1.70
C SER A 138 25.24 47.80 -1.98
N GLN A 139 25.43 46.66 -1.30
CA GLN A 139 26.65 45.85 -1.36
C GLN A 139 26.37 44.35 -1.11
N ILE A 140 25.34 43.77 -1.75
CA ILE A 140 25.00 42.33 -1.65
C ILE A 140 26.23 41.44 -1.93
N SER A 141 27.11 41.88 -2.82
CA SER A 141 28.35 41.18 -3.17
C SER A 141 29.30 40.93 -1.98
N SER A 142 29.20 41.70 -0.89
CA SER A 142 29.95 41.49 0.35
C SER A 142 29.38 40.40 1.28
N VAL A 143 28.15 39.93 1.01
CA VAL A 143 27.46 38.94 1.86
C VAL A 143 28.07 37.55 1.68
N TRP A 144 28.42 36.89 2.79
CA TRP A 144 29.08 35.58 2.79
C TRP A 144 28.19 34.47 2.20
N HIS A 145 28.79 33.51 1.51
CA HIS A 145 28.08 32.43 0.79
C HIS A 145 27.03 31.67 1.62
N GLY A 146 27.35 31.30 2.87
CA GLY A 146 26.42 30.61 3.78
C GLY A 146 25.42 31.54 4.48
N THR A 147 25.59 32.86 4.37
CA THR A 147 24.61 33.86 4.82
C THR A 147 23.64 34.19 3.69
N LEU A 148 24.14 34.36 2.46
CA LEU A 148 23.32 34.60 1.26
C LEU A 148 22.27 33.49 1.04
N SER A 149 22.63 32.21 1.20
CA SER A 149 21.69 31.09 1.04
C SER A 149 20.61 31.04 2.13
N ARG A 150 20.89 31.55 3.34
CA ARG A 150 19.90 31.67 4.42
C ARG A 150 19.03 32.92 4.21
N LEU A 151 19.64 34.03 3.81
CA LEU A 151 18.99 35.29 3.49
C LEU A 151 17.88 35.11 2.44
N LEU A 152 18.15 34.46 1.31
CA LEU A 152 17.12 34.27 0.26
C LEU A 152 15.92 33.46 0.78
N ARG A 153 16.15 32.36 1.54
CA ARG A 153 15.08 31.61 2.24
C ARG A 153 14.29 32.52 3.20
N SER A 154 14.97 33.38 3.95
CA SER A 154 14.36 34.31 4.89
C SER A 154 13.52 35.39 4.20
N LEU A 155 13.97 35.94 3.07
CA LEU A 155 13.22 36.93 2.27
C LEU A 155 11.94 36.31 1.69
N TYR A 156 12.00 35.09 1.16
CA TYR A 156 10.80 34.34 0.75
C TYR A 156 9.86 34.04 1.93
N SER A 157 10.40 33.70 3.11
CA SER A 157 9.60 33.39 4.31
C SER A 157 8.93 34.61 4.96
N LEU A 158 9.51 35.80 4.77
CA LEU A 158 8.89 37.08 5.12
C LEU A 158 7.79 37.49 4.13
N GLY A 159 7.81 36.98 2.89
CA GLY A 159 6.73 37.20 1.91
C GLY A 159 6.87 38.48 1.08
N LEU A 160 8.11 38.91 0.81
CA LEU A 160 8.39 40.11 0.01
C LEU A 160 7.80 40.04 -1.42
N PRO A 161 7.31 41.17 -1.97
CA PRO A 161 6.75 41.21 -3.32
C PRO A 161 7.85 41.03 -4.38
N GLU A 162 7.53 40.32 -5.46
CA GLU A 162 8.47 40.00 -6.56
C GLU A 162 8.93 41.23 -7.36
N THR A 163 8.22 42.36 -7.21
CA THR A 163 8.60 43.66 -7.76
C THR A 163 9.67 44.39 -6.93
N SER A 164 10.05 43.88 -5.75
CA SER A 164 11.17 44.41 -4.98
C SER A 164 12.49 44.12 -5.69
N LYS A 165 13.26 45.17 -5.98
CA LYS A 165 14.56 45.08 -6.66
C LYS A 165 15.58 44.35 -5.79
N GLU A 166 15.36 44.36 -4.49
CA GLU A 166 16.18 43.82 -3.42
C GLU A 166 16.12 42.29 -3.44
N LEU A 167 14.92 41.71 -3.58
CA LEU A 167 14.75 40.26 -3.76
C LEU A 167 15.37 39.80 -5.08
N GLN A 168 15.08 40.51 -6.18
CA GLN A 168 15.65 40.20 -7.50
C GLN A 168 17.19 40.26 -7.50
N SER A 169 17.78 41.24 -6.82
CA SER A 169 19.23 41.39 -6.73
C SER A 169 19.88 40.30 -5.85
N VAL A 170 19.21 39.85 -4.79
CA VAL A 170 19.66 38.69 -3.98
C VAL A 170 19.55 37.39 -4.78
N GLU A 171 18.47 37.16 -5.54
CA GLU A 171 18.39 36.02 -6.47
C GLU A 171 19.50 36.07 -7.53
N GLN A 172 19.78 37.24 -8.10
CA GLN A 172 20.79 37.41 -9.13
C GLN A 172 22.22 37.18 -8.61
N GLU A 173 22.53 37.64 -7.40
CA GLU A 173 23.81 37.32 -6.75
C GLU A 173 23.91 35.81 -6.42
N VAL A 174 22.80 35.14 -6.10
CA VAL A 174 22.76 33.67 -5.99
C VAL A 174 23.03 32.99 -7.34
N ARG A 175 22.41 33.46 -8.44
CA ARG A 175 22.67 32.97 -9.82
C ARG A 175 24.15 33.09 -10.18
N TRP A 176 24.75 34.27 -9.99
CA TRP A 176 26.19 34.48 -10.22
C TRP A 176 27.08 33.60 -9.32
N ARG A 177 26.64 33.29 -8.09
CA ARG A 177 27.42 32.47 -7.13
C ARG A 177 27.19 30.97 -7.22
N MET A 178 26.22 30.45 -7.99
CA MET A 178 25.86 29.01 -7.98
C MET A 178 27.07 28.06 -8.14
N ARG A 179 28.05 28.44 -8.98
CA ARG A 179 29.29 27.65 -9.20
C ARG A 179 30.24 27.62 -7.99
N ARG A 180 30.17 28.61 -7.09
CA ARG A 180 31.00 28.73 -5.87
C ARG A 180 30.27 28.26 -4.60
N LEU A 181 28.95 28.09 -4.64
CA LEU A 181 28.18 27.54 -3.52
C LEU A 181 28.47 26.05 -3.34
N LYS A 182 28.69 25.61 -2.09
CA LYS A 182 28.80 24.19 -1.73
C LYS A 182 27.48 23.46 -2.03
N TYR A 183 27.56 22.18 -2.42
CA TYR A 183 26.40 21.34 -2.77
C TYR A 183 25.26 21.37 -1.74
N ARG A 184 25.58 21.31 -0.43
CA ARG A 184 24.61 21.44 0.68
C ARG A 184 23.80 22.76 0.64
N HIS A 185 24.41 23.88 0.23
CA HIS A 185 23.73 25.17 0.16
C HIS A 185 22.81 25.27 -1.08
N LEU A 186 23.21 24.67 -2.21
CA LEU A 186 22.36 24.57 -3.40
C LEU A 186 21.11 23.75 -3.14
N ALA A 187 21.24 22.61 -2.44
CA ALA A 187 20.10 21.77 -2.08
C ALA A 187 19.15 22.47 -1.08
N LEU A 188 19.69 23.19 -0.08
CA LEU A 188 18.89 23.99 0.84
C LEU A 188 18.11 25.10 0.11
N LEU A 189 18.72 25.74 -0.90
CA LEU A 189 18.06 26.73 -1.74
C LEU A 189 16.96 26.11 -2.60
N ALA A 190 17.21 24.95 -3.22
CA ALA A 190 16.20 24.24 -4.03
C ALA A 190 14.98 23.82 -3.18
N GLU A 191 15.20 23.29 -1.97
CA GLU A 191 14.12 23.03 -1.00
C GLU A 191 13.34 24.31 -0.65
N SER A 192 14.06 25.42 -0.40
CA SER A 192 13.44 26.68 0.01
C SER A 192 12.61 27.31 -1.10
N CYS A 193 13.06 27.25 -2.35
CA CYS A 193 12.27 27.66 -3.50
C CYS A 193 11.04 26.76 -3.63
N ALA A 194 11.22 25.43 -3.70
CA ALA A 194 10.11 24.50 -3.91
C ALA A 194 9.02 24.54 -2.82
N THR A 195 9.36 24.95 -1.59
CA THR A 195 8.40 25.05 -0.47
C THR A 195 7.71 26.41 -0.34
N LEU A 196 8.34 27.50 -0.82
CA LEU A 196 7.83 28.87 -0.67
C LEU A 196 7.33 29.50 -1.98
N SER A 197 7.74 28.97 -3.14
CA SER A 197 7.40 29.49 -4.46
C SER A 197 6.04 29.00 -4.96
N ARG A 198 5.15 29.94 -5.29
CA ARG A 198 3.87 29.68 -6.00
C ARG A 198 3.80 30.34 -7.39
N LYS A 199 4.92 30.84 -7.93
CA LYS A 199 4.97 31.78 -9.05
C LYS A 199 6.24 31.65 -9.92
N GLN A 200 6.22 32.31 -11.08
CA GLN A 200 7.09 32.07 -12.24
C GLN A 200 8.61 32.17 -11.97
N HIS A 201 9.13 33.33 -11.53
CA HIS A 201 10.58 33.59 -11.56
C HIS A 201 11.42 32.72 -10.62
N SER A 202 10.82 32.25 -9.51
CA SER A 202 11.49 31.31 -8.62
C SER A 202 11.36 29.85 -9.06
N GLN A 203 10.51 29.53 -10.05
CA GLN A 203 10.59 28.26 -10.79
C GLN A 203 11.78 28.26 -11.77
N GLU A 204 12.09 29.39 -12.38
CA GLU A 204 13.28 29.56 -13.24
C GLU A 204 14.56 29.36 -12.39
N LEU A 205 14.65 30.01 -11.22
CA LEU A 205 15.74 29.81 -10.26
C LEU A 205 15.84 28.34 -9.79
N LEU A 206 14.69 27.70 -9.53
CA LEU A 206 14.65 26.29 -9.12
C LEU A 206 15.16 25.36 -10.24
N ALA A 207 14.82 25.61 -11.50
CA ALA A 207 15.33 24.84 -12.63
C ALA A 207 16.85 24.97 -12.80
N GLU A 208 17.39 26.19 -12.64
CA GLU A 208 18.84 26.44 -12.63
C GLU A 208 19.54 25.71 -11.48
N LEU A 209 18.97 25.75 -10.27
CA LEU A 209 19.48 25.06 -9.09
C LEU A 209 19.46 23.53 -9.27
N LEU A 210 18.38 22.97 -9.80
CA LEU A 210 18.25 21.53 -10.07
C LEU A 210 19.26 21.08 -11.14
N MET A 211 19.40 21.80 -12.25
CA MET A 211 20.45 21.53 -13.25
C MET A 211 21.85 21.58 -12.63
N HIS A 212 22.11 22.52 -11.71
CA HIS A 212 23.40 22.61 -11.02
C HIS A 212 23.64 21.46 -10.04
N LEU A 213 22.62 20.94 -9.37
CA LEU A 213 22.71 19.74 -8.53
C LEU A 213 22.95 18.50 -9.42
N GLU A 214 22.18 18.32 -10.49
CA GLU A 214 22.29 17.20 -11.44
C GLU A 214 23.66 17.10 -12.12
N ARG A 215 24.33 18.24 -12.33
CA ARG A 215 25.70 18.28 -12.89
C ARG A 215 26.80 18.10 -11.84
N ARG A 216 26.51 18.29 -10.55
CA ARG A 216 27.50 18.30 -9.45
C ARG A 216 27.30 17.17 -8.43
N TRP A 217 26.42 16.21 -8.72
CA TRP A 217 26.08 15.07 -7.85
C TRP A 217 27.28 14.24 -7.36
N THR A 218 28.40 14.28 -8.10
CA THR A 218 29.67 13.62 -7.73
C THR A 218 30.35 14.26 -6.52
N GLU A 219 30.05 15.52 -6.17
CA GLU A 219 30.56 16.22 -4.97
C GLU A 219 29.96 15.69 -3.65
N ILE A 220 29.05 14.72 -3.69
CA ILE A 220 28.42 14.15 -2.50
C ILE A 220 29.30 13.03 -1.93
N GLU A 221 30.23 13.40 -1.07
CA GLU A 221 31.12 12.46 -0.37
C GLU A 221 30.47 11.78 0.86
N ASP A 222 29.48 12.44 1.47
CA ASP A 222 28.87 12.03 2.75
C ASP A 222 27.45 11.44 2.58
N GLY A 223 27.25 10.23 3.09
CA GLY A 223 25.96 9.54 3.08
C GLY A 223 24.83 10.29 3.77
N ARG A 224 25.09 11.02 4.86
CA ARG A 224 24.04 11.80 5.56
C ARG A 224 23.56 12.99 4.72
N THR A 225 24.50 13.64 4.02
CA THR A 225 24.18 14.66 3.01
C THR A 225 23.35 14.07 1.88
N LEU A 226 23.79 12.96 1.30
CA LEU A 226 23.10 12.28 0.20
C LEU A 226 21.64 11.99 0.55
N VAL A 227 21.42 11.31 1.68
CA VAL A 227 20.10 10.91 2.16
C VAL A 227 19.21 12.12 2.48
N THR A 228 19.77 13.18 3.06
CA THR A 228 19.03 14.44 3.32
C THR A 228 18.57 15.10 2.02
N ILE A 229 19.42 15.13 0.99
CA ILE A 229 19.09 15.75 -0.31
C ILE A 229 18.11 14.88 -1.10
N MET A 230 18.24 13.55 -1.02
CA MET A 230 17.26 12.59 -1.55
C MET A 230 15.85 12.82 -0.96
N MET A 231 15.76 13.03 0.36
CA MET A 231 14.49 13.39 1.05
C MET A 231 13.95 14.75 0.60
N LYS A 232 14.78 15.80 0.65
CA LYS A 232 14.34 17.20 0.54
C LYS A 232 14.16 17.70 -0.89
N VAL A 233 14.98 17.22 -1.82
CA VAL A 233 15.08 17.75 -3.19
C VAL A 233 14.85 16.68 -4.26
N GLY A 234 15.11 15.39 -3.96
CA GLY A 234 14.98 14.29 -4.92
C GLY A 234 13.57 14.13 -5.53
N HIS A 235 12.51 14.62 -4.86
CA HIS A 235 11.16 14.57 -5.42
C HIS A 235 10.86 15.66 -6.47
N LEU A 236 11.80 16.58 -6.72
CA LEU A 236 11.65 17.72 -7.63
C LEU A 236 12.22 17.48 -9.04
N SER A 237 13.09 16.48 -9.20
CA SER A 237 13.65 16.08 -10.49
C SER A 237 13.94 14.58 -10.50
N GLU A 238 13.40 13.86 -11.49
CA GLU A 238 13.66 12.43 -11.67
C GLU A 238 15.10 12.15 -12.13
N SER A 239 15.69 12.99 -12.98
CA SER A 239 17.10 12.86 -13.37
C SER A 239 18.03 13.08 -12.19
N LEU A 240 17.74 14.04 -11.31
CA LEU A 240 18.44 14.19 -10.03
C LEU A 240 18.26 12.96 -9.16
N MET A 241 17.03 12.49 -8.96
CA MET A 241 16.74 11.33 -8.12
C MET A 241 17.49 10.07 -8.58
N ASN A 242 17.54 9.81 -9.89
CA ASN A 242 18.31 8.69 -10.44
C ASN A 242 19.81 8.80 -10.12
N ARG A 243 20.41 9.99 -10.21
CA ARG A 243 21.82 10.21 -9.79
C ARG A 243 22.04 10.04 -8.30
N LEU A 244 21.07 10.43 -7.47
CA LEU A 244 21.13 10.21 -6.02
C LEU A 244 20.95 8.73 -5.67
N GLU A 245 20.13 7.99 -6.41
CA GLU A 245 20.01 6.52 -6.30
C GLU A 245 21.31 5.80 -6.73
N ASP A 246 21.95 6.23 -7.84
CA ASP A 246 23.28 5.76 -8.26
C ASP A 246 24.31 6.00 -7.14
N LYS A 247 24.40 7.23 -6.62
CA LYS A 247 25.33 7.58 -5.53
C LYS A 247 25.04 6.84 -4.22
N CYS A 248 23.78 6.45 -3.99
CA CYS A 248 23.44 5.62 -2.83
C CYS A 248 24.04 4.23 -2.96
N LEU A 249 24.11 3.64 -4.17
CA LEU A 249 24.78 2.35 -4.38
C LEU A 249 26.28 2.41 -4.10
N GLU A 250 26.93 3.54 -4.38
CA GLU A 250 28.36 3.74 -4.03
C GLU A 250 28.60 3.82 -2.51
N LEU A 251 27.70 4.48 -1.76
CA LEU A 251 27.90 4.80 -0.34
C LEU A 251 27.16 3.88 0.66
N VAL A 252 26.26 3.00 0.20
CA VAL A 252 25.39 2.17 1.07
C VAL A 252 26.16 1.26 2.04
N GLU A 253 27.39 0.85 1.70
CA GLU A 253 28.25 0.10 2.62
C GLU A 253 28.62 0.91 3.87
N GLN A 254 28.69 2.23 3.79
CA GLN A 254 29.00 3.11 4.91
C GLN A 254 27.77 3.44 5.78
N PHE A 255 26.55 3.12 5.32
CA PHE A 255 25.32 3.55 5.97
C PHE A 255 25.03 2.77 7.28
N GLY A 256 24.51 3.50 8.28
CA GLY A 256 23.90 2.96 9.48
C GLY A 256 22.41 2.66 9.29
N PRO A 257 21.71 2.19 10.34
CA PRO A 257 20.32 1.77 10.23
C PRO A 257 19.37 2.96 9.98
N ASP A 258 19.73 4.16 10.43
CA ASP A 258 18.94 5.38 10.19
C ASP A 258 19.12 5.94 8.77
N GLU A 259 20.31 5.89 8.20
CA GLU A 259 20.52 6.25 6.80
C GLU A 259 19.76 5.26 5.88
N LEU A 260 19.86 3.95 6.13
CA LEU A 260 19.12 2.92 5.38
C LEU A 260 17.58 3.08 5.52
N ARG A 261 17.08 3.43 6.71
CA ARG A 261 15.68 3.78 6.96
C ARG A 261 15.25 4.99 6.15
N LYS A 262 15.98 6.11 6.26
CA LYS A 262 15.66 7.36 5.56
C LYS A 262 15.65 7.15 4.02
N VAL A 263 16.55 6.35 3.45
CA VAL A 263 16.51 5.92 2.03
C VAL A 263 15.21 5.18 1.69
N LEU A 264 14.87 4.13 2.43
CA LEU A 264 13.68 3.31 2.16
C LEU A 264 12.38 4.09 2.29
N VAL A 265 12.26 4.94 3.33
CA VAL A 265 11.12 5.83 3.52
C VAL A 265 11.01 6.85 2.37
N THR A 266 12.12 7.32 1.82
CA THR A 266 12.12 8.26 0.68
C THR A 266 11.67 7.60 -0.62
N LEU A 267 12.19 6.40 -0.92
CA LEU A 267 11.72 5.60 -2.05
C LEU A 267 10.21 5.29 -1.92
N ALA A 268 9.77 4.88 -0.72
CA ALA A 268 8.37 4.60 -0.43
C ALA A 268 7.49 5.86 -0.49
N ALA A 269 7.99 7.03 -0.09
CA ALA A 269 7.30 8.30 -0.21
C ALA A 269 6.97 8.61 -1.67
N GLN A 270 7.99 8.63 -2.53
CA GLN A 270 7.89 8.89 -3.97
C GLN A 270 7.33 7.69 -4.78
N SER A 271 7.08 6.55 -4.12
CA SER A 271 6.68 5.27 -4.75
C SER A 271 7.69 4.72 -5.79
N ARG A 272 8.97 5.14 -5.72
CA ARG A 272 10.04 4.71 -6.63
C ARG A 272 10.54 3.32 -6.27
N ARG A 273 10.47 2.39 -7.22
CA ARG A 273 10.83 0.97 -7.03
C ARG A 273 12.22 0.65 -7.60
N SER A 274 13.24 1.33 -7.08
CA SER A 274 14.64 1.14 -7.50
C SER A 274 15.17 -0.24 -7.11
N VAL A 275 15.02 -1.24 -7.99
CA VAL A 275 15.34 -2.64 -7.67
C VAL A 275 16.81 -2.86 -7.26
N PRO A 276 17.83 -2.21 -7.87
CA PRO A 276 19.22 -2.35 -7.42
C PRO A 276 19.41 -1.81 -6.00
N LEU A 277 18.96 -0.58 -5.72
CA LEU A 277 19.12 0.05 -4.41
C LEU A 277 18.33 -0.68 -3.32
N LEU A 278 17.11 -1.13 -3.63
CA LEU A 278 16.32 -1.96 -2.73
C LEU A 278 16.99 -3.30 -2.42
N ARG A 279 17.72 -3.92 -3.38
CA ARG A 279 18.53 -5.12 -3.11
C ARG A 279 19.74 -4.81 -2.24
N ALA A 280 20.48 -3.74 -2.52
CA ALA A 280 21.67 -3.36 -1.76
C ALA A 280 21.34 -3.00 -0.30
N VAL A 281 20.33 -2.15 -0.08
CA VAL A 281 19.83 -1.83 1.27
C VAL A 281 19.35 -3.09 1.99
N SER A 282 18.60 -3.96 1.30
CA SER A 282 18.15 -5.24 1.87
C SER A 282 19.29 -6.19 2.23
N TYR A 283 20.40 -6.16 1.49
CA TYR A 283 21.60 -6.95 1.80
C TYR A 283 22.26 -6.46 3.08
N HIS A 284 22.54 -5.16 3.20
CA HIS A 284 23.17 -4.60 4.40
C HIS A 284 22.25 -4.69 5.64
N LEU A 285 20.93 -4.59 5.49
CA LEU A 285 19.95 -4.83 6.58
C LEU A 285 19.89 -6.30 7.06
N VAL A 286 20.44 -7.25 6.31
CA VAL A 286 20.56 -8.67 6.74
C VAL A 286 21.97 -8.96 7.25
N GLN A 287 23.01 -8.53 6.54
CA GLN A 287 24.41 -8.85 6.87
C GLN A 287 24.93 -8.10 8.11
N LYS A 288 24.51 -6.85 8.33
CA LYS A 288 25.01 -6.07 9.47
C LYS A 288 24.20 -6.38 10.75
N PRO A 289 24.85 -6.59 11.91
CA PRO A 289 24.19 -6.85 13.19
C PRO A 289 23.64 -5.55 13.81
N PHE A 290 22.78 -4.83 13.10
CA PHE A 290 22.15 -3.62 13.60
C PHE A 290 21.15 -3.91 14.73
N HIS A 291 21.23 -3.17 15.84
CA HIS A 291 20.13 -3.10 16.80
C HIS A 291 19.05 -2.15 16.25
N LEU A 292 18.00 -2.71 15.66
CA LEU A 292 16.91 -1.95 15.05
C LEU A 292 15.93 -1.49 16.14
N THR A 293 15.79 -0.19 16.34
CA THR A 293 14.85 0.36 17.32
C THR A 293 13.40 0.22 16.85
N LYS A 294 12.44 0.28 17.79
CA LYS A 294 11.00 0.24 17.53
C LYS A 294 10.58 1.15 16.35
N GLY A 295 11.02 2.41 16.35
CA GLY A 295 10.72 3.36 15.27
C GLY A 295 11.28 2.94 13.92
N ILE A 296 12.51 2.41 13.90
CA ILE A 296 13.17 1.93 12.67
C ILE A 296 12.41 0.72 12.10
N LEU A 297 12.03 -0.25 12.92
CA LEU A 297 11.29 -1.44 12.48
C LEU A 297 9.92 -1.10 11.88
N LEU A 298 9.19 -0.13 12.47
CA LEU A 298 7.91 0.34 11.96
C LEU A 298 8.04 1.02 10.59
N ASP A 299 9.03 1.91 10.43
CA ASP A 299 9.30 2.59 9.16
C ASP A 299 9.77 1.64 8.07
N LEU A 300 10.64 0.67 8.40
CA LEU A 300 11.09 -0.37 7.46
C LEU A 300 9.90 -1.22 6.99
N ALA A 301 9.07 -1.74 7.90
CA ALA A 301 7.89 -2.53 7.55
C ALA A 301 6.95 -1.76 6.60
N TYR A 302 6.64 -0.51 6.93
CA TYR A 302 5.84 0.38 6.08
C TYR A 302 6.47 0.61 4.70
N ALA A 303 7.78 0.89 4.63
CA ALA A 303 8.45 1.17 3.36
C ALA A 303 8.48 -0.05 2.43
N TYR A 304 8.86 -1.23 2.94
CA TYR A 304 8.83 -2.48 2.19
C TYR A 304 7.39 -2.83 1.73
N GLY A 305 6.40 -2.65 2.60
CA GLY A 305 4.97 -2.84 2.29
C GLY A 305 4.47 -1.92 1.18
N LYS A 306 4.68 -0.60 1.31
CA LYS A 306 4.24 0.38 0.30
C LYS A 306 4.92 0.17 -1.05
N LEU A 307 6.20 -0.19 -1.06
CA LEU A 307 6.94 -0.52 -2.27
C LEU A 307 6.60 -1.91 -2.85
N ASN A 308 5.88 -2.77 -2.09
CA ASN A 308 5.52 -4.13 -2.49
C ASN A 308 6.78 -4.92 -2.95
N PHE A 309 7.91 -4.70 -2.26
CA PHE A 309 9.20 -5.30 -2.58
C PHE A 309 9.48 -6.46 -1.62
N HIS A 310 9.73 -7.65 -2.16
CA HIS A 310 9.70 -8.90 -1.41
C HIS A 310 11.12 -9.44 -1.20
N GLN A 311 11.69 -9.24 -0.01
CA GLN A 311 12.96 -9.87 0.38
C GLN A 311 12.74 -10.79 1.58
N THR A 312 12.78 -12.10 1.34
CA THR A 312 12.48 -13.14 2.34
C THR A 312 13.23 -12.96 3.67
N GLN A 313 14.55 -12.79 3.62
CA GLN A 313 15.39 -12.63 4.82
C GLN A 313 15.05 -11.36 5.63
N VAL A 314 14.73 -10.25 4.96
CA VAL A 314 14.31 -9.01 5.65
C VAL A 314 12.92 -9.18 6.26
N CYS A 315 11.97 -9.81 5.55
CA CYS A 315 10.65 -10.11 6.12
C CYS A 315 10.72 -11.04 7.33
N GLN A 316 11.65 -12.01 7.35
CA GLN A 316 11.89 -12.89 8.49
C GLN A 316 12.49 -12.12 9.68
N ARG A 317 13.55 -11.33 9.45
CA ARG A 317 14.15 -10.48 10.49
C ARG A 317 13.16 -9.50 11.08
N LEU A 318 12.47 -8.71 10.25
CA LEU A 318 11.46 -7.75 10.69
C LEU A 318 10.33 -8.42 11.49
N ALA A 319 9.90 -9.63 11.10
CA ALA A 319 8.85 -10.34 11.83
C ALA A 319 9.33 -10.83 13.21
N ALA A 320 10.56 -11.35 13.34
CA ALA A 320 11.14 -11.77 14.62
C ALA A 320 11.38 -10.57 15.55
N ASP A 321 12.01 -9.50 15.02
CA ASP A 321 12.31 -8.28 15.77
C ASP A 321 11.00 -7.63 16.27
N LEU A 322 9.96 -7.50 15.42
CA LEU A 322 8.66 -6.95 15.82
C LEU A 322 7.85 -7.86 16.76
N LEU A 323 7.95 -9.19 16.62
CA LEU A 323 7.28 -10.13 17.53
C LEU A 323 7.74 -9.89 18.98
N SER A 324 9.05 -9.75 19.19
CA SER A 324 9.62 -9.46 20.52
C SER A 324 9.12 -8.14 21.12
N LEU A 325 8.80 -7.16 20.27
CA LEU A 325 8.35 -5.83 20.69
C LEU A 325 6.82 -5.71 20.79
N THR A 326 6.04 -6.68 20.31
CA THR A 326 4.57 -6.57 20.19
C THR A 326 3.85 -6.13 21.48
N PRO A 327 4.22 -6.58 22.69
CA PRO A 327 3.61 -6.08 23.94
C PRO A 327 3.80 -4.56 24.17
N SER A 328 4.93 -4.01 23.72
CA SER A 328 5.31 -2.59 23.84
C SER A 328 4.77 -1.68 22.73
N LEU A 329 4.06 -2.25 21.75
CA LEU A 329 3.40 -1.49 20.70
C LEU A 329 2.08 -0.88 21.20
N THR A 330 1.60 0.14 20.49
CA THR A 330 0.23 0.64 20.60
C THR A 330 -0.64 -0.01 19.52
N SER A 331 -1.96 -0.10 19.71
CA SER A 331 -2.87 -0.75 18.74
C SER A 331 -2.76 -0.14 17.33
N GLY A 332 -2.42 1.15 17.21
CA GLY A 332 -2.19 1.83 15.94
C GLY A 332 -0.84 1.51 15.27
N GLU A 333 0.18 1.13 16.03
CA GLU A 333 1.44 0.60 15.51
C GLU A 333 1.26 -0.85 15.07
N VAL A 334 0.58 -1.67 15.87
CA VAL A 334 0.22 -3.07 15.56
C VAL A 334 -0.61 -3.15 14.28
N ALA A 335 -1.65 -2.32 14.14
CA ALA A 335 -2.44 -2.20 12.92
C ALA A 335 -1.62 -1.75 11.69
N ARG A 336 -0.65 -0.84 11.88
CA ARG A 336 0.27 -0.40 10.82
C ARG A 336 1.21 -1.53 10.38
N CYS A 337 1.71 -2.34 11.31
CA CYS A 337 2.48 -3.55 11.01
C CYS A 337 1.64 -4.56 10.22
N ALA A 338 0.46 -4.94 10.72
CA ALA A 338 -0.42 -5.90 10.06
C ALA A 338 -0.76 -5.48 8.63
N LYS A 339 -1.15 -4.21 8.42
CA LYS A 339 -1.39 -3.62 7.09
C LYS A 339 -0.16 -3.70 6.19
N SER A 340 1.04 -3.46 6.72
CA SER A 340 2.29 -3.48 5.96
C SER A 340 2.70 -4.90 5.55
N PHE A 341 2.57 -5.87 6.45
CA PHE A 341 2.79 -7.29 6.15
C PHE A 341 1.73 -7.84 5.18
N ALA A 342 0.48 -7.42 5.29
CA ALA A 342 -0.56 -7.73 4.31
C ALA A 342 -0.27 -7.11 2.93
N LEU A 343 0.32 -5.91 2.85
CA LEU A 343 0.81 -5.34 1.59
C LEU A 343 1.91 -6.19 0.95
N LEU A 344 2.92 -6.60 1.74
CA LEU A 344 3.95 -7.60 1.37
C LEU A 344 3.41 -9.01 1.10
N LYS A 345 2.14 -9.24 1.44
CA LYS A 345 1.46 -10.52 1.48
C LYS A 345 2.25 -11.59 2.26
N TRP A 346 2.94 -11.19 3.32
CA TRP A 346 3.80 -12.04 4.12
C TRP A 346 3.10 -12.35 5.44
N LEU A 347 2.55 -13.56 5.54
CA LEU A 347 1.93 -14.07 6.77
C LEU A 347 2.99 -14.77 7.61
N ASN A 348 3.20 -14.29 8.84
CA ASN A 348 3.97 -14.97 9.87
C ASN A 348 3.01 -15.26 11.02
N LEU A 349 2.69 -16.55 11.25
CA LEU A 349 1.62 -16.93 12.18
C LEU A 349 1.87 -16.43 13.62
N PRO A 350 3.07 -16.60 14.23
CA PRO A 350 3.32 -16.08 15.58
C PRO A 350 3.13 -14.56 15.71
N LEU A 351 3.55 -13.79 14.71
CA LEU A 351 3.37 -12.33 14.70
C LEU A 351 1.90 -11.93 14.56
N PHE A 352 1.14 -12.62 13.69
CA PHE A 352 -0.27 -12.30 13.47
C PHE A 352 -1.18 -12.75 14.62
N GLU A 353 -0.86 -13.88 15.27
CA GLU A 353 -1.52 -14.27 16.52
C GLU A 353 -1.18 -13.29 17.65
N ALA A 354 0.09 -12.91 17.82
CA ALA A 354 0.46 -11.87 18.78
C ALA A 354 -0.25 -10.53 18.52
N PHE A 355 -0.59 -10.21 17.26
CA PHE A 355 -1.41 -9.04 16.92
C PHE A 355 -2.89 -9.21 17.29
N ALA A 356 -3.48 -10.40 17.12
CA ALA A 356 -4.85 -10.70 17.57
C ALA A 356 -4.93 -10.64 19.10
N GLN A 357 -4.02 -11.33 19.80
CA GLN A 357 -3.89 -11.31 21.26
C GLN A 357 -3.70 -9.89 21.81
N HIS A 358 -2.92 -9.04 21.13
CA HIS A 358 -2.74 -7.64 21.54
C HIS A 358 -4.05 -6.83 21.52
N PHE A 359 -4.94 -7.13 20.58
CA PHE A 359 -6.24 -6.47 20.45
C PHE A 359 -7.26 -7.02 21.45
N LEU A 360 -7.30 -8.33 21.66
CA LEU A 360 -8.16 -8.98 22.67
C LEU A 360 -7.83 -8.48 24.09
N ASN A 361 -6.54 -8.46 24.46
CA ASN A 361 -6.08 -7.94 25.75
C ASN A 361 -6.27 -6.42 25.93
N ARG A 362 -6.72 -5.69 24.89
CA ARG A 362 -6.99 -4.24 24.90
C ARG A 362 -8.33 -3.92 24.23
N ALA A 363 -9.32 -4.81 24.36
CA ALA A 363 -10.60 -4.75 23.67
C ALA A 363 -11.38 -3.44 23.95
N GLN A 364 -11.35 -2.95 25.19
CA GLN A 364 -12.04 -1.73 25.60
C GLN A 364 -11.39 -0.49 24.97
N ASP A 365 -10.07 -0.32 25.14
CA ASP A 365 -9.29 0.85 24.69
C ASP A 365 -9.03 0.89 23.17
N THR A 366 -9.36 -0.16 22.42
CA THR A 366 -9.04 -0.25 20.99
C THR A 366 -9.95 0.66 20.15
N PRO A 367 -9.39 1.66 19.42
CA PRO A 367 -10.18 2.53 18.57
C PRO A 367 -10.50 1.85 17.23
N LEU A 368 -11.76 1.99 16.78
CA LEU A 368 -12.31 1.29 15.62
C LEU A 368 -11.44 1.36 14.34
N PRO A 369 -10.83 2.49 13.93
CA PRO A 369 -10.00 2.54 12.71
C PRO A 369 -8.77 1.61 12.74
N HIS A 370 -8.29 1.22 13.93
CA HIS A 370 -7.20 0.26 14.07
C HIS A 370 -7.70 -1.18 13.97
N LEU A 371 -8.88 -1.49 14.53
CA LEU A 371 -9.55 -2.78 14.39
C LEU A 371 -9.96 -3.04 12.94
N CYS A 372 -10.56 -2.06 12.27
CA CYS A 372 -10.84 -2.08 10.82
C CYS A 372 -9.57 -2.34 10.00
N SER A 373 -8.45 -1.69 10.35
CA SER A 373 -7.16 -1.93 9.67
C SER A 373 -6.60 -3.33 9.92
N MET A 374 -6.91 -3.96 11.06
CA MET A 374 -6.54 -5.34 11.38
C MET A 374 -7.37 -6.35 10.58
N LEU A 375 -8.70 -6.18 10.60
CA LEU A 375 -9.64 -7.02 9.86
C LEU A 375 -9.34 -7.06 8.36
N LEU A 376 -9.03 -5.90 7.76
CA LEU A 376 -8.61 -5.79 6.36
C LEU A 376 -7.26 -6.48 6.08
N ALA A 377 -6.35 -6.55 7.06
CA ALA A 377 -5.08 -7.26 6.94
C ALA A 377 -5.26 -8.78 7.05
N PHE A 378 -6.10 -9.23 7.99
CA PHE A 378 -6.45 -10.63 8.22
C PHE A 378 -7.17 -11.22 6.99
N ALA A 379 -8.24 -10.57 6.53
CA ALA A 379 -8.97 -10.95 5.33
C ALA A 379 -8.07 -10.97 4.09
N ARG A 380 -7.20 -9.96 3.92
CA ARG A 380 -6.25 -9.94 2.81
C ARG A 380 -5.36 -11.18 2.81
N LEU A 381 -4.74 -11.52 3.95
CA LEU A 381 -3.85 -12.69 4.07
C LEU A 381 -4.57 -14.03 4.20
N ASN A 382 -5.90 -14.05 4.38
CA ASN A 382 -6.66 -15.20 4.86
C ASN A 382 -6.07 -15.78 6.16
N PHE A 383 -5.90 -14.92 7.16
CA PHE A 383 -5.50 -15.30 8.52
C PHE A 383 -6.70 -15.33 9.46
N HIS A 384 -6.79 -16.40 10.24
CA HIS A 384 -7.75 -16.64 11.30
C HIS A 384 -6.96 -16.85 12.60
N PRO A 385 -7.27 -16.13 13.69
CA PRO A 385 -6.54 -16.27 14.96
C PRO A 385 -7.01 -17.49 15.76
N ASP A 386 -6.16 -17.97 16.67
CA ASP A 386 -6.45 -19.15 17.50
C ASP A 386 -7.68 -18.94 18.43
N GLN A 387 -7.97 -17.68 18.80
CA GLN A 387 -9.16 -17.26 19.55
C GLN A 387 -10.21 -16.62 18.63
N GLU A 388 -10.56 -17.32 17.54
CA GLU A 388 -11.45 -16.86 16.48
C GLU A 388 -12.77 -16.25 17.01
N ASP A 389 -13.55 -17.01 17.77
CA ASP A 389 -14.87 -16.61 18.26
C ASP A 389 -14.82 -15.29 19.08
N GLN A 390 -13.78 -15.12 19.90
CA GLN A 390 -13.60 -13.92 20.73
C GLN A 390 -13.20 -12.70 19.89
N PHE A 391 -12.33 -12.90 18.90
CA PHE A 391 -11.89 -11.82 18.02
C PHE A 391 -13.05 -11.31 17.15
N PHE A 392 -13.84 -12.19 16.56
CA PHE A 392 -14.98 -11.77 15.74
C PHE A 392 -16.14 -11.22 16.58
N SER A 393 -16.38 -11.74 17.80
CA SER A 393 -17.33 -11.12 18.74
C SER A 393 -16.98 -9.65 19.02
N LEU A 394 -15.70 -9.34 19.28
CA LEU A 394 -15.20 -7.97 19.46
C LEU A 394 -15.34 -7.12 18.19
N VAL A 395 -15.11 -7.71 17.01
CA VAL A 395 -15.29 -7.02 15.72
C VAL A 395 -16.76 -6.62 15.51
N HIS A 396 -17.71 -7.51 15.76
CA HIS A 396 -19.14 -7.20 15.61
C HIS A 396 -19.65 -6.23 16.67
N GLU A 397 -19.22 -6.36 17.94
CA GLU A 397 -19.52 -5.40 19.01
C GLU A 397 -19.13 -3.98 18.60
N LYS A 398 -17.91 -3.80 18.09
CA LYS A 398 -17.36 -2.49 17.72
C LYS A 398 -17.83 -1.97 16.36
N LEU A 399 -18.32 -2.85 15.46
CA LEU A 399 -18.89 -2.44 14.17
C LEU A 399 -20.40 -2.17 14.22
N GLY A 400 -21.16 -2.84 15.10
CA GLY A 400 -22.62 -2.92 15.01
C GLY A 400 -23.35 -1.59 14.83
N SER A 401 -23.10 -0.59 15.69
CA SER A 401 -23.66 0.76 15.55
C SER A 401 -22.82 1.68 14.66
N GLU A 402 -21.50 1.51 14.67
CA GLU A 402 -20.55 2.44 14.05
C GLU A 402 -20.42 2.26 12.53
N LEU A 403 -20.71 1.07 11.99
CA LEU A 403 -20.53 0.73 10.57
C LEU A 403 -21.21 1.76 9.65
N ALA A 404 -22.45 2.15 9.96
CA ALA A 404 -23.21 3.12 9.18
C ALA A 404 -22.58 4.53 9.15
N GLY A 405 -21.76 4.89 10.16
CA GLY A 405 -21.04 6.16 10.24
C GLY A 405 -19.68 6.20 9.53
N LEU A 406 -19.17 5.06 9.05
CA LEU A 406 -17.90 4.97 8.33
C LEU A 406 -18.04 5.46 6.88
N GLU A 407 -16.91 5.80 6.23
CA GLU A 407 -16.87 6.09 4.78
C GLU A 407 -17.49 4.93 3.99
N PRO A 408 -18.42 5.16 3.04
CA PRO A 408 -19.09 4.07 2.31
C PRO A 408 -18.14 3.08 1.61
N ALA A 409 -16.99 3.56 1.11
CA ALA A 409 -15.96 2.69 0.55
C ALA A 409 -15.32 1.77 1.61
N LEU A 410 -15.15 2.26 2.85
CA LEU A 410 -14.66 1.48 3.98
C LEU A 410 -15.71 0.47 4.46
N GLN A 411 -17.00 0.83 4.48
CA GLN A 411 -18.09 -0.11 4.83
C GLN A 411 -18.07 -1.33 3.90
N VAL A 412 -18.02 -1.13 2.57
CA VAL A 412 -17.90 -2.23 1.59
C VAL A 412 -16.62 -3.03 1.80
N ASP A 413 -15.50 -2.36 2.06
CA ASP A 413 -14.21 -3.01 2.30
C ASP A 413 -14.23 -3.93 3.55
N LEU A 414 -14.97 -3.55 4.60
CA LEU A 414 -15.10 -4.30 5.85
C LEU A 414 -16.10 -5.46 5.75
N VAL A 415 -17.30 -5.24 5.20
CA VAL A 415 -18.25 -6.35 4.99
C VAL A 415 -17.67 -7.38 4.02
N TRP A 416 -16.97 -6.93 2.97
CA TRP A 416 -16.22 -7.84 2.09
C TRP A 416 -15.12 -8.61 2.83
N ALA A 417 -14.45 -8.00 3.82
CA ALA A 417 -13.46 -8.68 4.64
C ALA A 417 -14.08 -9.76 5.55
N LEU A 418 -15.29 -9.54 6.06
CA LEU A 418 -16.05 -10.52 6.83
C LEU A 418 -16.55 -11.67 5.95
N CYS A 419 -17.05 -11.39 4.74
CA CYS A 419 -17.38 -12.42 3.74
C CYS A 419 -16.15 -13.28 3.37
N VAL A 420 -14.99 -12.65 3.21
CA VAL A 420 -13.72 -13.35 3.00
C VAL A 420 -13.38 -14.29 4.16
N LEU A 421 -13.55 -13.83 5.40
CA LEU A 421 -13.20 -14.58 6.62
C LEU A 421 -14.25 -15.59 7.06
N GLN A 422 -15.43 -15.65 6.41
CA GLN A 422 -16.59 -16.48 6.77
C GLN A 422 -17.28 -16.05 8.08
N GLN A 423 -17.28 -14.75 8.34
CA GLN A 423 -17.75 -14.13 9.58
C GLN A 423 -18.68 -12.94 9.26
N ALA A 424 -19.47 -13.03 8.19
CA ALA A 424 -20.43 -11.97 7.82
C ALA A 424 -21.81 -12.25 8.45
N GLN A 425 -22.39 -11.24 9.09
CA GLN A 425 -23.75 -11.31 9.63
C GLN A 425 -24.78 -10.75 8.65
N GLU A 426 -26.03 -11.23 8.72
CA GLU A 426 -27.10 -10.75 7.84
C GLU A 426 -27.28 -9.23 7.93
N ALA A 427 -27.26 -8.62 9.12
CA ALA A 427 -27.39 -7.16 9.26
C ALA A 427 -26.30 -6.37 8.53
N GLU A 428 -25.07 -6.90 8.46
CA GLU A 428 -23.93 -6.28 7.77
C GLU A 428 -24.10 -6.40 6.25
N LEU A 429 -24.53 -7.58 5.77
CA LEU A 429 -24.89 -7.82 4.37
C LEU A 429 -26.04 -6.90 3.92
N GLN A 430 -27.13 -6.86 4.69
CA GLN A 430 -28.30 -6.02 4.41
C GLN A 430 -27.92 -4.54 4.30
N THR A 431 -27.06 -4.05 5.20
CA THR A 431 -26.61 -2.64 5.22
C THR A 431 -25.97 -2.21 3.89
N VAL A 432 -25.04 -3.00 3.36
CA VAL A 432 -24.32 -2.65 2.11
C VAL A 432 -25.03 -3.08 0.83
N LEU A 433 -25.92 -4.08 0.89
CA LEU A 433 -26.74 -4.50 -0.24
C LEU A 433 -28.02 -3.66 -0.40
N HIS A 434 -28.39 -2.85 0.59
CA HIS A 434 -29.58 -2.00 0.52
C HIS A 434 -29.57 -1.01 -0.67
N PRO A 435 -30.68 -0.82 -1.41
CA PRO A 435 -30.71 0.02 -2.62
C PRO A 435 -30.25 1.47 -2.43
N LYS A 436 -30.57 2.09 -1.29
CA LYS A 436 -30.10 3.47 -0.98
C LYS A 436 -28.57 3.56 -0.80
N PHE A 437 -27.90 2.43 -0.52
CA PHE A 437 -26.46 2.38 -0.33
C PHE A 437 -25.73 1.99 -1.61
N HIS A 438 -26.11 0.90 -2.28
CA HIS A 438 -25.33 0.40 -3.42
C HIS A 438 -25.46 1.28 -4.68
N THR A 439 -26.54 2.08 -4.80
CA THR A 439 -26.79 2.95 -5.96
C THR A 439 -25.71 4.02 -6.17
N GLN A 440 -25.04 4.51 -5.11
CA GLN A 440 -23.95 5.49 -5.24
C GLN A 440 -22.72 4.96 -5.99
N PHE A 441 -22.59 3.63 -6.14
CA PHE A 441 -21.50 2.98 -6.88
C PHE A 441 -21.93 2.52 -8.29
N LEU A 442 -23.20 2.68 -8.67
CA LEU A 442 -23.68 2.38 -10.01
C LEU A 442 -23.28 3.51 -10.97
N GLY A 443 -22.62 3.16 -12.09
CA GLY A 443 -22.14 4.13 -13.08
C GLY A 443 -20.80 4.83 -12.74
N GLY A 444 -20.18 4.53 -11.59
CA GLY A 444 -18.87 5.06 -11.21
C GLY A 444 -17.78 4.78 -12.26
N LYS A 445 -17.18 5.85 -12.79
CA LYS A 445 -16.19 5.78 -13.89
C LYS A 445 -14.76 5.54 -13.38
N SER A 446 -14.46 5.78 -12.11
CA SER A 446 -13.09 5.66 -11.58
C SER A 446 -12.74 4.20 -11.30
N GLN A 447 -11.44 3.86 -11.37
CA GLN A 447 -10.96 2.53 -11.01
C GLN A 447 -11.23 2.17 -9.54
N LYS A 448 -11.39 3.16 -8.65
CA LYS A 448 -11.77 2.92 -7.25
C LYS A 448 -13.21 2.42 -7.19
N ASP A 449 -14.13 3.12 -7.84
CA ASP A 449 -15.57 2.81 -7.85
C ASP A 449 -15.79 1.43 -8.48
N GLN A 450 -15.09 1.10 -9.57
CA GLN A 450 -15.11 -0.23 -10.18
C GLN A 450 -14.62 -1.33 -9.22
N ASN A 451 -13.56 -1.07 -8.44
CA ASN A 451 -13.04 -2.04 -7.47
C ASN A 451 -13.99 -2.23 -6.27
N ILE A 452 -14.63 -1.16 -5.78
CA ILE A 452 -15.63 -1.19 -4.71
C ILE A 452 -16.89 -1.92 -5.20
N PHE A 453 -17.35 -1.61 -6.42
CA PHE A 453 -18.48 -2.29 -7.03
C PHE A 453 -18.21 -3.78 -7.26
N GLN A 454 -16.98 -4.18 -7.63
CA GLN A 454 -16.63 -5.60 -7.70
C GLN A 454 -16.70 -6.29 -6.31
N LYS A 455 -16.35 -5.58 -5.22
CA LYS A 455 -16.55 -6.12 -3.85
C LYS A 455 -18.03 -6.28 -3.51
N LEU A 456 -18.89 -5.33 -3.90
CA LEU A 456 -20.35 -5.47 -3.75
C LEU A 456 -20.90 -6.69 -4.51
N LEU A 457 -20.44 -6.96 -5.73
CA LEU A 457 -20.80 -8.20 -6.46
C LEU A 457 -20.37 -9.46 -5.69
N HIS A 458 -19.17 -9.47 -5.08
CA HIS A 458 -18.74 -10.60 -4.25
C HIS A 458 -19.60 -10.74 -2.98
N ILE A 459 -19.95 -9.65 -2.30
CA ILE A 459 -20.82 -9.67 -1.09
C ILE A 459 -22.21 -10.21 -1.45
N ASN A 460 -22.75 -9.79 -2.59
CA ASN A 460 -24.02 -10.30 -3.12
C ASN A 460 -23.95 -11.79 -3.46
N ALA A 461 -22.80 -12.27 -3.95
CA ALA A 461 -22.56 -13.71 -4.13
C ALA A 461 -22.50 -14.46 -2.79
N THR A 462 -21.93 -13.86 -1.73
CA THR A 462 -21.92 -14.46 -0.38
C THR A 462 -23.34 -14.61 0.14
N ALA A 463 -24.15 -13.55 0.06
CA ALA A 463 -25.56 -13.59 0.45
C ALA A 463 -26.37 -14.65 -0.34
N LEU A 464 -26.13 -14.78 -1.65
CA LEU A 464 -26.84 -15.74 -2.51
C LEU A 464 -26.42 -17.20 -2.35
N LEU A 465 -25.15 -17.47 -2.01
CA LEU A 465 -24.55 -18.81 -2.12
C LEU A 465 -24.15 -19.42 -0.77
N GLU A 466 -23.95 -18.60 0.26
CA GLU A 466 -23.40 -19.02 1.55
C GLU A 466 -24.38 -18.79 2.72
N HIS A 467 -25.41 -17.96 2.54
CA HIS A 467 -26.47 -17.68 3.52
C HIS A 467 -27.86 -18.06 2.96
N PRO A 468 -28.26 -19.35 2.97
CA PRO A 468 -29.54 -19.80 2.38
C PRO A 468 -30.79 -19.25 3.10
N GLU A 469 -30.64 -18.67 4.29
CA GLU A 469 -31.70 -18.05 5.09
C GLU A 469 -31.81 -16.53 4.86
N TYR A 470 -30.87 -15.91 4.14
CA TYR A 470 -30.80 -14.47 3.92
C TYR A 470 -32.06 -13.95 3.23
N SER A 471 -32.80 -13.09 3.93
CA SER A 471 -34.09 -12.55 3.50
C SER A 471 -34.01 -11.07 3.12
N GLY A 472 -32.80 -10.51 3.08
CA GLY A 472 -32.52 -9.11 2.81
C GLY A 472 -32.51 -8.69 1.33
N PRO A 473 -32.23 -7.41 1.05
CA PRO A 473 -32.10 -6.90 -0.31
C PRO A 473 -30.87 -7.48 -1.03
N LEU A 474 -30.97 -7.59 -2.36
CA LEU A 474 -29.91 -8.05 -3.26
C LEU A 474 -29.66 -7.00 -4.37
N LEU A 475 -28.53 -7.13 -5.07
CA LEU A 475 -28.21 -6.29 -6.23
C LEU A 475 -29.15 -6.62 -7.42
N PRO A 476 -29.65 -5.60 -8.16
CA PRO A 476 -30.52 -5.84 -9.31
C PRO A 476 -29.75 -6.46 -10.48
N ALA A 477 -30.43 -7.31 -11.27
CA ALA A 477 -29.83 -8.03 -12.40
C ALA A 477 -29.09 -7.12 -13.41
N SER A 478 -29.57 -5.89 -13.61
CA SER A 478 -28.92 -4.87 -14.46
C SER A 478 -27.57 -4.36 -13.93
N ALA A 479 -27.35 -4.42 -12.62
CA ALA A 479 -26.05 -4.10 -11.99
C ALA A 479 -25.09 -5.30 -12.03
N VAL A 480 -25.66 -6.51 -12.01
CA VAL A 480 -24.95 -7.81 -11.98
C VAL A 480 -24.43 -8.23 -13.36
N ALA A 481 -24.96 -7.67 -14.45
CA ALA A 481 -24.49 -7.91 -15.81
C ALA A 481 -22.97 -7.61 -15.99
N PRO A 482 -22.18 -8.54 -16.57
CA PRO A 482 -20.74 -8.34 -16.79
C PRO A 482 -20.39 -7.07 -17.56
N ARG A 483 -19.52 -6.23 -16.98
CA ARG A 483 -18.98 -5.03 -17.66
C ARG A 483 -17.73 -5.38 -18.49
N PRO A 484 -17.58 -4.89 -19.74
CA PRO A 484 -16.46 -5.25 -20.62
C PRO A 484 -15.03 -4.98 -20.10
N SER A 485 -14.88 -4.15 -19.06
CA SER A 485 -13.59 -3.75 -18.44
C SER A 485 -12.68 -4.92 -18.02
N ALA A 486 -13.21 -6.13 -17.88
CA ALA A 486 -12.41 -7.33 -17.59
C ALA A 486 -11.50 -7.77 -18.76
N LEU A 487 -11.82 -7.39 -20.00
CA LEU A 487 -11.22 -7.93 -21.23
C LEU A 487 -9.91 -7.22 -21.66
N ASP A 488 -9.63 -6.00 -21.19
CA ASP A 488 -8.40 -5.25 -21.49
C ASP A 488 -7.14 -5.80 -20.77
N ARG A 489 -7.26 -6.95 -20.10
CA ARG A 489 -6.18 -7.53 -19.30
C ARG A 489 -5.22 -8.31 -20.19
N LYS A 490 -4.00 -7.79 -20.38
CA LYS A 490 -2.94 -8.43 -21.17
C LYS A 490 -2.82 -9.93 -20.87
N VAL A 491 -3.16 -10.76 -21.86
CA VAL A 491 -3.17 -12.22 -21.77
C VAL A 491 -1.80 -12.72 -21.30
N THR A 492 -1.81 -13.45 -20.19
CA THR A 492 -0.56 -13.99 -19.59
C THR A 492 -0.09 -15.26 -20.34
N PRO A 493 1.20 -15.62 -20.26
CA PRO A 493 1.69 -16.85 -20.89
C PRO A 493 0.96 -18.12 -20.38
N LEU A 494 0.62 -18.18 -19.08
CA LEU A 494 -0.11 -19.31 -18.50
C LEU A 494 -1.57 -19.36 -18.94
N GLN A 495 -2.22 -18.21 -19.13
CA GLN A 495 -3.58 -18.10 -19.69
C GLN A 495 -3.59 -18.57 -21.14
N LYS A 496 -2.60 -18.14 -21.94
CA LYS A 496 -2.44 -18.56 -23.33
C LYS A 496 -2.22 -20.08 -23.43
N GLU A 497 -1.28 -20.65 -22.68
CA GLU A 497 -1.04 -22.11 -22.71
C GLU A 497 -2.26 -22.90 -22.22
N LEU A 498 -2.98 -22.42 -21.20
CA LEU A 498 -4.21 -23.04 -20.72
C LEU A 498 -5.29 -23.04 -21.81
N GLN A 499 -5.53 -21.90 -22.47
CA GLN A 499 -6.49 -21.76 -23.56
C GLN A 499 -6.13 -22.59 -24.78
N GLU A 500 -4.84 -22.64 -25.17
CA GLU A 500 -4.37 -23.47 -26.28
C GLU A 500 -4.52 -24.96 -25.96
N THR A 501 -4.19 -25.37 -24.73
CA THR A 501 -4.36 -26.76 -24.27
C THR A 501 -5.83 -27.17 -24.20
N LEU A 502 -6.71 -26.29 -23.72
CA LEU A 502 -8.16 -26.55 -23.65
C LEU A 502 -8.81 -26.59 -25.04
N LYS A 503 -8.43 -25.69 -25.97
CA LYS A 503 -8.86 -25.77 -27.37
C LYS A 503 -8.45 -27.10 -28.03
N GLY A 504 -7.23 -27.55 -27.77
CA GLY A 504 -6.74 -28.86 -28.23
C GLY A 504 -7.42 -30.07 -27.58
N LEU A 505 -7.92 -29.94 -26.34
CA LEU A 505 -8.66 -30.98 -25.62
C LEU A 505 -10.12 -31.11 -26.06
N LEU A 506 -10.78 -29.98 -26.31
CA LEU A 506 -12.21 -29.92 -26.63
C LEU A 506 -12.49 -30.28 -28.09
N GLY A 507 -11.56 -29.97 -28.99
CA GLY A 507 -11.66 -30.20 -30.44
C GLY A 507 -12.60 -29.24 -31.17
N SER A 508 -13.69 -28.84 -30.53
CA SER A 508 -14.69 -27.88 -31.05
C SER A 508 -15.08 -26.84 -30.00
N ALA A 509 -15.49 -25.64 -30.45
CA ALA A 509 -15.70 -24.45 -29.61
C ALA A 509 -17.11 -24.31 -29.00
N ASP A 510 -17.92 -25.37 -29.09
CA ASP A 510 -19.24 -25.56 -28.50
C ASP A 510 -19.19 -26.33 -27.16
N ARG A 511 -18.22 -27.23 -27.03
CA ARG A 511 -17.98 -28.14 -25.88
C ARG A 511 -17.36 -27.48 -24.64
N GLY A 512 -16.96 -26.22 -24.74
CA GLY A 512 -16.37 -25.47 -23.65
C GLY A 512 -16.32 -23.97 -23.95
N SER A 513 -16.35 -23.17 -22.89
CA SER A 513 -16.33 -21.70 -22.96
C SER A 513 -15.09 -21.16 -22.26
N LEU A 514 -14.59 -20.01 -22.68
CA LEU A 514 -13.37 -19.38 -22.18
C LEU A 514 -13.71 -17.99 -21.63
N GLU A 515 -13.00 -17.57 -20.57
CA GLU A 515 -13.14 -16.24 -19.96
C GLU A 515 -14.60 -15.91 -19.53
N VAL A 516 -15.27 -16.90 -18.93
CA VAL A 516 -16.70 -16.84 -18.58
C VAL A 516 -16.93 -15.90 -17.39
N ALA A 517 -17.51 -14.74 -17.67
CA ALA A 517 -17.90 -13.78 -16.63
C ALA A 517 -19.22 -14.21 -15.94
N THR A 518 -19.14 -14.50 -14.65
CA THR A 518 -20.26 -14.93 -13.81
C THR A 518 -21.02 -13.75 -13.20
N GLN A 519 -22.29 -13.99 -12.87
CA GLN A 519 -23.12 -13.08 -12.06
C GLN A 519 -22.58 -12.85 -10.63
N TYR A 520 -21.59 -13.62 -10.20
CA TYR A 520 -20.99 -13.56 -8.86
C TYR A 520 -19.78 -12.60 -8.79
N GLY A 521 -19.49 -11.85 -9.86
CA GLY A 521 -18.37 -10.91 -9.96
C GLY A 521 -17.02 -11.55 -10.31
N TRP A 522 -16.99 -12.87 -10.52
CA TRP A 522 -15.80 -13.64 -10.91
C TRP A 522 -15.79 -13.94 -12.40
N VAL A 523 -14.59 -14.14 -12.97
CA VAL A 523 -14.39 -14.62 -14.34
C VAL A 523 -13.65 -15.96 -14.24
N LEU A 524 -14.21 -17.01 -14.85
CA LEU A 524 -13.58 -18.33 -14.96
C LEU A 524 -12.60 -18.31 -16.15
N ASP A 525 -11.39 -18.88 -16.02
CA ASP A 525 -10.49 -18.97 -17.18
C ASP A 525 -11.09 -19.87 -18.27
N ALA A 526 -11.80 -20.93 -17.87
CA ALA A 526 -12.66 -21.74 -18.74
C ALA A 526 -13.78 -22.47 -17.98
N GLU A 527 -14.79 -22.91 -18.73
CA GLU A 527 -15.91 -23.74 -18.29
C GLU A 527 -16.11 -24.92 -19.26
N VAL A 528 -16.43 -26.10 -18.74
CA VAL A 528 -16.89 -27.27 -19.52
C VAL A 528 -18.03 -27.99 -18.79
N LEU A 529 -18.85 -28.75 -19.52
CA LEU A 529 -19.87 -29.64 -18.96
C LEU A 529 -19.58 -31.07 -19.42
N LEU A 530 -19.70 -32.02 -18.49
CA LEU A 530 -19.49 -33.44 -18.71
C LEU A 530 -20.78 -34.22 -18.48
N ASP A 531 -21.00 -35.28 -19.23
CA ASP A 531 -21.99 -36.32 -18.90
C ASP A 531 -21.47 -37.30 -17.82
N SER A 532 -22.23 -38.38 -17.56
CA SER A 532 -21.85 -39.46 -16.64
C SER A 532 -20.61 -40.24 -17.08
N ASP A 533 -20.36 -40.30 -18.39
CA ASP A 533 -19.32 -41.13 -19.01
C ASP A 533 -18.01 -40.34 -19.19
N GLY A 534 -18.04 -39.03 -18.90
CA GLY A 534 -16.91 -38.11 -18.99
C GLY A 534 -16.72 -37.47 -20.37
N GLN A 535 -17.74 -37.50 -21.25
CA GLN A 535 -17.71 -36.83 -22.55
C GLN A 535 -18.12 -35.36 -22.42
N PHE A 536 -17.56 -34.50 -23.27
CA PHE A 536 -17.88 -33.07 -23.27
C PHE A 536 -19.21 -32.77 -23.95
N LEU A 537 -20.14 -32.16 -23.21
CA LEU A 537 -21.44 -31.72 -23.69
C LEU A 537 -21.41 -30.29 -24.28
N PRO A 538 -22.21 -29.98 -25.32
CA PRO A 538 -22.31 -28.64 -25.87
C PRO A 538 -22.93 -27.67 -24.85
N LEU A 539 -22.18 -26.65 -24.42
CA LEU A 539 -22.60 -25.77 -23.32
C LEU A 539 -23.83 -24.91 -23.62
N ARG A 540 -24.16 -24.71 -24.90
CA ARG A 540 -25.23 -23.78 -25.34
C ARG A 540 -26.63 -24.32 -25.13
N ASP A 541 -26.78 -25.62 -24.98
CA ASP A 541 -28.09 -26.28 -24.91
C ASP A 541 -28.59 -26.38 -23.46
N PHE A 542 -27.67 -26.36 -22.49
CA PHE A 542 -27.93 -26.63 -21.06
C PHE A 542 -27.89 -25.39 -20.18
N VAL A 543 -28.95 -25.19 -19.39
CA VAL A 543 -29.17 -24.03 -18.51
C VAL A 543 -27.92 -23.71 -17.68
N ALA A 544 -27.42 -22.50 -17.86
CA ALA A 544 -26.24 -21.94 -17.21
C ALA A 544 -26.64 -20.87 -16.16
N PRO A 545 -26.99 -21.26 -14.92
CA PRO A 545 -27.61 -20.36 -13.92
C PRO A 545 -26.64 -19.31 -13.36
N HIS A 546 -25.34 -19.47 -13.57
CA HIS A 546 -24.27 -18.54 -13.18
C HIS A 546 -24.10 -17.35 -14.14
N LEU A 547 -24.80 -17.34 -15.27
CA LEU A 547 -24.75 -16.26 -16.26
C LEU A 547 -25.89 -15.26 -16.00
N ALA A 548 -25.58 -13.96 -16.01
CA ALA A 548 -26.58 -12.89 -15.82
C ALA A 548 -27.64 -12.83 -16.94
N GLN A 549 -27.42 -13.54 -18.05
CA GLN A 549 -28.44 -13.94 -19.01
C GLN A 549 -28.31 -15.46 -19.16
N PRO A 550 -29.30 -16.27 -18.74
CA PRO A 550 -29.21 -17.72 -18.81
C PRO A 550 -29.20 -18.18 -20.28
N ILE A 551 -28.21 -18.98 -20.63
CA ILE A 551 -28.08 -19.66 -21.93
C ILE A 551 -28.52 -21.11 -21.74
N GLY A 552 -29.13 -21.70 -22.77
CA GLY A 552 -29.65 -23.06 -22.76
C GLY A 552 -31.11 -23.14 -22.28
N SER A 553 -31.82 -24.14 -22.78
CA SER A 553 -33.24 -24.40 -22.46
C SER A 553 -33.46 -25.74 -21.76
N GLN A 554 -32.46 -26.62 -21.75
CA GLN A 554 -32.56 -27.95 -21.16
C GLN A 554 -31.85 -27.99 -19.80
N PRO A 555 -32.37 -28.72 -18.78
CA PRO A 555 -31.58 -29.02 -17.59
C PRO A 555 -30.39 -29.92 -17.97
N PRO A 556 -29.23 -29.82 -17.29
CA PRO A 556 -28.13 -30.75 -17.49
C PRO A 556 -28.58 -32.20 -17.17
N PRO A 557 -28.10 -33.22 -17.90
CA PRO A 557 -28.56 -34.59 -17.69
C PRO A 557 -28.17 -35.14 -16.31
N PRO A 558 -28.92 -36.11 -15.76
CA PRO A 558 -28.66 -36.65 -14.42
C PRO A 558 -27.26 -37.26 -14.33
N GLY A 559 -26.49 -36.85 -13.32
CA GLY A 559 -25.08 -37.25 -13.15
C GLY A 559 -24.06 -36.36 -13.87
N ALA A 560 -24.49 -35.40 -14.69
CA ALA A 560 -23.61 -34.45 -15.35
C ALA A 560 -22.84 -33.56 -14.36
N LYS A 561 -21.61 -33.20 -14.71
CA LYS A 561 -20.67 -32.46 -13.86
C LYS A 561 -20.17 -31.21 -14.60
N ARG A 562 -20.47 -30.02 -14.08
CA ARG A 562 -20.02 -28.72 -14.62
C ARG A 562 -18.70 -28.34 -13.96
N LEU A 563 -17.65 -28.12 -14.76
CA LEU A 563 -16.28 -27.88 -14.30
C LEU A 563 -15.85 -26.44 -14.59
N ALA A 564 -15.23 -25.80 -13.59
CA ALA A 564 -14.61 -24.48 -13.70
C ALA A 564 -13.08 -24.60 -13.61
N PHE A 565 -12.38 -24.11 -14.63
CA PHE A 565 -10.92 -23.99 -14.58
C PHE A 565 -10.52 -22.64 -13.99
N LEU A 566 -9.72 -22.67 -12.92
CA LEU A 566 -9.22 -21.47 -12.24
C LEU A 566 -7.69 -21.44 -12.23
N ARG A 567 -7.12 -20.38 -12.82
CA ARG A 567 -5.68 -20.23 -13.01
C ARG A 567 -5.05 -19.44 -11.88
N TRP A 568 -4.45 -20.16 -10.95
CA TRP A 568 -3.72 -19.58 -9.83
C TRP A 568 -2.24 -19.41 -10.14
N GLU A 569 -1.89 -18.36 -10.88
CA GLU A 569 -0.50 -17.98 -11.12
C GLU A 569 0.25 -17.60 -9.83
N PHE A 570 1.47 -17.07 -10.02
CA PHE A 570 2.00 -16.07 -9.10
C PHE A 570 1.11 -14.77 -9.02
N PRO A 571 -0.25 -14.77 -9.29
CA PRO A 571 -1.51 -14.43 -8.52
C PRO A 571 -2.07 -14.79 -7.07
N ASN A 572 -2.16 -15.98 -6.44
CA ASN A 572 -2.85 -16.21 -5.05
C ASN A 572 -2.24 -16.54 -3.51
N PHE A 573 -1.43 -17.47 -2.77
CA PHE A 573 0.02 -17.82 -2.08
C PHE A 573 0.93 -16.95 -1.08
N ASN A 574 0.56 -16.53 0.16
CA ASN A 574 1.35 -15.64 1.06
C ASN A 574 2.87 -15.83 0.93
N ASN A 575 3.56 -14.77 0.52
CA ASN A 575 4.89 -14.82 -0.11
C ASN A 575 5.84 -15.83 0.57
N ARG A 576 6.47 -16.69 -0.24
CA ARG A 576 7.22 -17.93 0.13
C ARG A 576 6.44 -19.08 0.77
N SER A 577 5.33 -18.84 1.46
CA SER A 577 4.39 -19.90 1.78
C SER A 577 3.70 -20.41 0.49
N LYS A 578 2.76 -21.30 0.68
CA LYS A 578 1.57 -21.36 -0.15
C LYS A 578 0.58 -20.24 0.36
N ASP A 579 -0.76 -20.38 0.44
CA ASP A 579 -1.81 -19.45 1.01
C ASP A 579 -2.56 -18.52 0.05
N LEU A 580 -3.72 -18.94 -0.48
CA LEU A 580 -4.61 -18.03 -1.22
C LEU A 580 -4.91 -16.77 -0.36
N LEU A 581 -4.73 -15.55 -0.91
CA LEU A 581 -5.29 -14.32 -0.33
C LEU A 581 -6.78 -14.57 -0.18
N GLY A 582 -7.39 -13.97 0.82
CA GLY A 582 -8.81 -14.19 1.08
C GLY A 582 -9.72 -13.83 -0.10
N ARG A 583 -9.31 -12.93 -1.01
CA ARG A 583 -10.00 -12.70 -2.30
C ARG A 583 -10.22 -13.99 -3.10
N PHE A 584 -9.23 -14.87 -3.14
CA PHE A 584 -9.23 -16.05 -3.99
C PHE A 584 -9.64 -17.31 -3.25
N VAL A 585 -9.53 -17.31 -1.91
CA VAL A 585 -10.34 -18.21 -1.08
C VAL A 585 -11.81 -17.94 -1.35
N LEU A 586 -12.28 -16.69 -1.21
CA LEU A 586 -13.66 -16.29 -1.49
C LEU A 586 -14.10 -16.62 -2.93
N ALA A 587 -13.25 -16.44 -3.93
CA ALA A 587 -13.52 -16.88 -5.30
C ALA A 587 -13.76 -18.39 -5.39
N ARG A 588 -12.87 -19.20 -4.78
CA ARG A 588 -12.98 -20.67 -4.75
C ARG A 588 -14.24 -21.11 -4.01
N ARG A 589 -14.57 -20.49 -2.86
CA ARG A 589 -15.77 -20.80 -2.05
C ARG A 589 -17.06 -20.51 -2.82
N HIS A 590 -17.21 -19.32 -3.39
CA HIS A 590 -18.37 -18.98 -4.22
C HIS A 590 -18.52 -19.90 -5.44
N ILE A 591 -17.44 -20.27 -6.13
CA ILE A 591 -17.53 -21.10 -7.33
C ILE A 591 -17.90 -22.55 -6.99
N LEU A 592 -17.42 -23.10 -5.86
CA LEU A 592 -17.91 -24.38 -5.32
C LEU A 592 -19.38 -24.31 -4.92
N ALA A 593 -19.79 -23.25 -4.21
CA ALA A 593 -21.17 -23.06 -3.76
C ALA A 593 -22.16 -22.83 -4.92
N ALA A 594 -21.70 -22.29 -6.05
CA ALA A 594 -22.45 -22.21 -7.31
C ALA A 594 -22.54 -23.56 -8.07
N GLY A 595 -22.08 -24.67 -7.48
CA GLY A 595 -22.24 -26.02 -8.02
C GLY A 595 -21.18 -26.49 -9.02
N PHE A 596 -20.04 -25.79 -9.13
CA PHE A 596 -18.93 -26.21 -10.00
C PHE A 596 -17.94 -27.14 -9.29
N LEU A 597 -17.41 -28.11 -10.03
CA LEU A 597 -16.16 -28.77 -9.68
C LEU A 597 -14.99 -27.93 -10.17
N ILE A 598 -14.09 -27.53 -9.26
CA ILE A 598 -12.96 -26.65 -9.60
C ILE A 598 -11.72 -27.47 -10.02
N VAL A 599 -11.07 -27.03 -11.10
CA VAL A 599 -9.75 -27.50 -11.53
C VAL A 599 -8.72 -26.38 -11.32
N ASP A 600 -7.96 -26.48 -10.24
CA ASP A 600 -6.96 -25.47 -9.83
C ASP A 600 -5.63 -25.62 -10.63
N ALA A 601 -5.31 -24.64 -11.48
CA ALA A 601 -4.08 -24.64 -12.28
C ALA A 601 -3.00 -23.72 -11.67
N SER A 602 -1.96 -24.28 -11.04
CA SER A 602 -0.92 -23.53 -10.30
C SER A 602 0.53 -23.86 -10.69
N PRO A 603 1.46 -22.88 -10.69
CA PRO A 603 2.89 -23.09 -10.90
C PRO A 603 3.71 -23.35 -9.60
N ARG A 604 3.11 -23.42 -8.39
CA ARG A 604 3.81 -23.90 -7.16
C ARG A 604 3.41 -25.32 -6.72
N SER A 605 2.72 -26.09 -7.55
CA SER A 605 2.65 -27.55 -7.35
C SER A 605 4.03 -28.17 -7.66
N PRO A 606 4.72 -28.80 -6.68
CA PRO A 606 6.02 -29.41 -6.94
C PRO A 606 5.84 -30.67 -7.81
N ARG A 607 6.22 -30.60 -9.09
CA ARG A 607 6.15 -31.70 -10.08
C ARG A 607 4.78 -32.43 -10.15
N ARG A 608 3.88 -31.91 -11.00
CA ARG A 608 2.77 -32.66 -11.65
C ARG A 608 1.54 -33.04 -10.80
N GLU A 609 1.01 -32.14 -9.98
CA GLU A 609 -0.32 -32.32 -9.37
C GLU A 609 -1.25 -31.12 -9.63
N PHE A 610 -2.34 -31.42 -10.35
CA PHE A 610 -3.60 -30.67 -10.31
C PHE A 610 -4.49 -31.38 -9.29
N THR A 611 -4.84 -30.71 -8.20
CA THR A 611 -5.71 -31.27 -7.17
C THR A 611 -7.17 -30.95 -7.49
N VAL A 612 -7.95 -31.98 -7.79
CA VAL A 612 -9.41 -31.96 -7.62
C VAL A 612 -9.69 -32.46 -6.21
N ASP A 613 -10.41 -31.69 -5.39
CA ASP A 613 -10.79 -32.13 -4.03
C ASP A 613 -11.92 -33.17 -4.13
N PRO A 614 -11.72 -34.43 -3.71
CA PRO A 614 -12.79 -35.42 -3.66
C PRO A 614 -13.52 -35.28 -2.31
N GLY A 615 -14.63 -34.56 -2.31
CA GLY A 615 -15.54 -34.53 -1.16
C GLY A 615 -16.02 -35.95 -0.81
N CYS A 616 -15.92 -36.32 0.46
CA CYS A 616 -16.41 -37.56 1.07
C CYS A 616 -15.77 -38.89 0.61
N SER A 617 -14.83 -39.43 1.42
CA SER A 617 -14.84 -40.87 1.82
C SER A 617 -13.75 -41.20 2.86
N SER A 618 -14.07 -41.08 4.16
CA SER A 618 -13.37 -41.80 5.23
C SER A 618 -14.20 -41.90 6.50
N LEU A 619 -14.94 -43.02 6.65
CA LEU A 619 -15.50 -43.44 7.93
C LEU A 619 -14.42 -44.17 8.74
N PRO A 620 -14.15 -43.81 10.01
CA PRO A 620 -13.27 -44.59 10.88
C PRO A 620 -13.98 -45.89 11.31
N SER A 621 -13.52 -47.02 10.77
CA SER A 621 -14.13 -48.34 11.01
C SER A 621 -13.71 -48.95 12.36
N HIS A 622 -14.27 -48.44 13.46
CA HIS A 622 -14.12 -49.04 14.79
C HIS A 622 -15.47 -49.12 15.54
N LEU A 623 -16.17 -50.24 15.37
CA LEU A 623 -17.10 -50.77 16.36
C LEU A 623 -16.37 -51.84 17.19
N PRO A 624 -16.55 -51.90 18.52
CA PRO A 624 -15.90 -52.92 19.35
C PRO A 624 -16.54 -54.30 19.13
N SER A 625 -15.70 -55.33 19.09
CA SER A 625 -16.15 -56.72 18.98
C SER A 625 -16.75 -57.21 20.30
N ILE A 626 -18.07 -57.34 20.37
CA ILE A 626 -18.74 -58.07 21.45
C ILE A 626 -18.57 -59.57 21.19
N SER A 627 -17.67 -60.22 21.94
CA SER A 627 -17.56 -61.68 21.99
C SER A 627 -18.50 -62.25 23.07
N PRO A 628 -19.31 -63.28 22.78
CA PRO A 628 -20.21 -63.87 23.78
C PRO A 628 -19.50 -64.90 24.67
N ARG A 629 -19.81 -64.90 25.96
CA ARG A 629 -20.08 -66.09 26.78
C ARG A 629 -20.56 -65.74 28.19
N GLU A 630 -21.54 -66.54 28.63
CA GLU A 630 -21.81 -67.03 30.00
C GLU A 630 -21.54 -66.06 31.18
#